data_AF-A0A843URG6-F1
#
_entry.id   AF-A0A843URG6-F1
#
_cell.length_a   1.000
_cell.length_b   1.000
_cell.length_c   1.000
_cell.angle_alpha   90.00
_cell.angle_beta   90.00
_cell.angle_gamma   90.00
#
_symmetry.space_group_name_H-M   'P 1'
#
loop_
_entity.id
_entity.type
_entity.pdbx_description
1 polymer ?
#
loop_
_entity_poly.entity_id
_entity_poly.type
_entity_poly.pdbx_seq_one_letter_code
_entity_poly.pdbx_strand_id
1 'polypeptide(L)'
;MNIYNMPPGQHLKLEFDELNRPIGTNAIGFAHFLGSMACNGDLLPIDVFDWRYMQEHNINECLELVKSKYELEDCHENYVVASLSKKWKDYKERLKKEYFNSDGDNPCPHQFIVEEQWKNLVQHWKSDTAKRISEINKGNRAKQQMVSTTGPKSIAIRQQEYVEIDQIIAGHSTDDTENIVSNVKRRSSRMLIKL
;
A
#
# COMPACT_ATOMS: atom_id res chain seq x y z
N MET A 1 16.08 -6.32 -0.28
CA MET A 1 16.97 -5.15 -0.32
C MET A 1 16.37 -4.07 0.57
N ASN A 2 17.12 -3.49 1.50
CA ASN A 2 16.65 -2.33 2.25
C ASN A 2 16.84 -1.08 1.36
N ILE A 3 15.74 -0.57 0.80
CA ILE A 3 15.75 0.54 -0.17
C ILE A 3 16.39 1.81 0.41
N TYR A 4 16.30 2.00 1.74
CA TYR A 4 16.91 3.14 2.42
C TYR A 4 18.44 3.13 2.35
N ASN A 5 19.08 1.96 2.22
CA ASN A 5 20.54 1.81 2.19
C ASN A 5 21.12 1.73 0.77
N MET A 6 20.36 2.17 -0.24
CA MET A 6 20.82 2.15 -1.64
C MET A 6 21.92 3.22 -1.86
N PRO A 7 22.99 2.91 -2.60
CA PRO A 7 24.05 3.86 -2.92
C PRO A 7 23.50 5.16 -3.55
N PRO A 8 24.06 6.33 -3.23
CA PRO A 8 23.71 7.57 -3.90
C PRO A 8 23.87 7.45 -5.42
N GLY A 9 22.86 7.92 -6.18
CA GLY A 9 22.88 7.91 -7.65
C GLY A 9 22.39 6.60 -8.30
N GLN A 10 22.13 5.56 -7.51
CA GLN A 10 21.45 4.37 -8.02
C GLN A 10 19.93 4.56 -7.94
N HIS A 11 19.24 4.34 -9.05
CA HIS A 11 17.79 4.37 -9.14
C HIS A 11 17.26 3.02 -9.64
N LEU A 12 16.10 2.61 -9.14
CA LEU A 12 15.39 1.44 -9.63
C LEU A 12 14.39 1.87 -10.69
N LYS A 13 14.49 1.28 -11.89
CA LYS A 13 13.50 1.48 -12.94
C LYS A 13 12.11 1.06 -12.48
N LEU A 14 11.11 1.91 -12.71
CA LEU A 14 9.70 1.57 -12.57
C LEU A 14 9.05 1.46 -13.94
N GLU A 15 8.14 0.51 -14.04
CA GLU A 15 7.31 0.32 -15.23
C GLU A 15 5.87 0.57 -14.81
N PHE A 16 5.10 1.22 -15.68
CA PHE A 16 3.71 1.53 -15.43
C PHE A 16 2.86 0.99 -16.58
N ASP A 17 1.65 0.53 -16.25
CA ASP A 17 0.66 0.17 -17.26
C ASP A 17 -0.09 1.41 -17.80
N GLU A 18 -0.99 1.18 -18.76
CA GLU A 18 -1.83 2.23 -19.37
C GLU A 18 -2.71 2.98 -18.36
N LEU A 19 -2.96 2.40 -17.19
CA LEU A 19 -3.74 2.99 -16.11
C LEU A 19 -2.86 3.65 -15.04
N ASN A 20 -1.58 3.89 -15.34
CA ASN A 20 -0.62 4.50 -14.43
C ASN A 20 -0.45 3.70 -13.13
N ARG A 21 -0.44 2.37 -13.21
CA ARG A 21 -0.20 1.47 -12.07
C ARG A 21 1.17 0.81 -12.23
N PRO A 22 1.97 0.72 -11.15
CA PRO A 22 3.29 0.12 -11.20
C PRO A 22 3.16 -1.38 -11.49
N ILE A 23 3.92 -1.83 -12.48
CA ILE A 23 4.07 -3.22 -12.93
C ILE A 23 5.56 -3.59 -12.98
N GLY A 24 5.84 -4.83 -13.35
CA GLY A 24 7.21 -5.34 -13.46
C GLY A 24 7.85 -5.70 -12.12
N THR A 25 9.15 -5.95 -12.17
CA THR A 25 9.91 -6.60 -11.09
C THR A 25 10.03 -5.74 -9.82
N ASN A 26 10.08 -4.42 -9.96
CA ASN A 26 10.29 -3.48 -8.86
C ASN A 26 8.97 -3.01 -8.20
N ALA A 27 7.80 -3.28 -8.78
CA ALA A 27 6.50 -2.78 -8.31
C ALA A 27 6.15 -3.21 -6.88
N ILE A 28 6.49 -4.45 -6.50
CA ILE A 28 6.23 -4.96 -5.14
C ILE A 28 7.11 -4.22 -4.13
N GLY A 29 8.42 -4.11 -4.41
CA GLY A 29 9.35 -3.37 -3.56
C GLY A 29 8.95 -1.91 -3.39
N PHE A 30 8.51 -1.28 -4.49
CA PHE A 30 7.97 0.07 -4.50
C PHE A 30 6.74 0.20 -3.59
N ALA A 31 5.77 -0.71 -3.70
CA ALA A 31 4.59 -0.69 -2.84
C ALA A 31 4.92 -0.87 -1.34
N HIS A 32 5.95 -1.63 -1.01
CA HIS A 32 6.46 -1.77 0.36
C HIS A 32 7.14 -0.50 0.85
N PHE A 33 7.96 0.14 0.01
CA PHE A 33 8.63 1.40 0.33
C PHE A 33 7.64 2.53 0.63
N LEU A 34 6.61 2.69 -0.20
CA LEU A 34 5.52 3.63 0.09
C LEU A 34 4.81 3.29 1.41
N GLY A 35 4.71 2.00 1.74
CA GLY A 35 4.15 1.53 3.01
C GLY A 35 4.98 1.94 4.22
N SER A 36 6.31 1.84 4.14
CA SER A 36 7.20 2.25 5.23
C SER A 36 7.16 3.76 5.44
N MET A 37 7.13 4.54 4.36
CA MET A 37 6.98 6.00 4.44
C MET A 37 5.64 6.39 5.06
N ALA A 38 4.54 5.75 4.64
CA ALA A 38 3.21 5.99 5.21
C ALA A 38 3.09 5.65 6.71
N CYS A 39 3.98 4.80 7.24
CA CYS A 39 4.03 4.45 8.66
C CYS A 39 4.99 5.34 9.47
N ASN A 40 5.76 6.22 8.83
CA ASN A 40 6.73 7.08 9.49
C ASN A 40 6.04 8.40 9.91
N GLY A 41 5.84 8.61 11.21
CA GLY A 41 5.18 9.80 11.75
C GLY A 41 5.95 11.12 11.53
N ASP A 42 7.26 11.05 11.27
CA ASP A 42 8.05 12.24 10.95
C ASP A 42 7.79 12.70 9.50
N LEU A 43 7.62 11.76 8.58
CA LEU A 43 7.31 12.06 7.18
C LEU A 43 5.83 12.37 6.99
N LEU A 44 4.95 11.56 7.58
CA LEU A 44 3.51 11.65 7.42
C LEU A 44 2.84 11.58 8.80
N PRO A 45 2.68 12.74 9.47
CA PRO A 45 2.13 12.83 10.82
C PRO A 45 0.78 12.12 10.94
N ILE A 46 0.64 11.33 12.00
CA ILE A 46 -0.57 10.52 12.21
C ILE A 46 -1.69 11.29 12.91
N ASP A 47 -1.37 12.42 13.55
CA ASP A 47 -2.32 13.35 14.17
C ASP A 47 -2.96 14.33 13.19
N VAL A 48 -2.58 14.29 11.91
CA VAL A 48 -3.41 14.80 10.83
C VAL A 48 -4.63 13.88 10.69
N PHE A 49 -5.83 14.40 10.92
CA PHE A 49 -7.04 13.57 10.92
C PHE A 49 -7.57 13.26 9.52
N ASP A 50 -7.37 14.18 8.57
CA ASP A 50 -7.78 14.05 7.17
C ASP A 50 -6.60 14.35 6.24
N TRP A 51 -6.38 13.46 5.27
CA TRP A 51 -5.30 13.59 4.29
C TRP A 51 -5.33 14.91 3.52
N ARG A 52 -6.51 15.51 3.33
CA ARG A 52 -6.66 16.80 2.65
C ARG A 52 -5.98 17.96 3.40
N TYR A 53 -5.68 17.77 4.68
CA TYR A 53 -4.94 18.73 5.50
C TYR A 53 -3.47 18.32 5.72
N MET A 54 -3.02 17.25 5.07
CA MET A 54 -1.59 16.89 5.05
C MET A 54 -0.82 18.04 4.39
N GLN A 55 0.25 18.49 5.03
CA GLN A 55 0.98 19.64 4.54
C GLN A 55 1.72 19.27 3.26
N GLU A 56 1.83 20.24 2.35
CA GLU A 56 2.46 20.05 1.05
C GLU A 56 3.93 19.63 1.19
N HIS A 57 4.65 20.20 2.17
CA HIS A 57 6.05 19.84 2.41
C HIS A 57 6.24 18.36 2.77
N ASN A 58 5.31 17.75 3.53
CA ASN A 58 5.36 16.32 3.85
C ASN A 58 5.20 15.45 2.60
N ILE A 59 4.28 15.85 1.72
CA ILE A 59 4.02 15.14 0.46
C ILE A 59 5.23 15.29 -0.48
N ASN A 60 5.77 16.50 -0.60
CA ASN A 60 6.92 16.79 -1.45
C ASN A 60 8.17 16.06 -0.96
N GLU A 61 8.44 16.04 0.35
CA GLU A 61 9.53 15.25 0.92
C GLU A 61 9.39 13.75 0.59
N CYS A 62 8.17 13.22 0.65
CA CYS A 62 7.91 11.85 0.23
C CYS A 62 8.17 11.64 -1.29
N LEU A 63 7.76 12.57 -2.15
CA LEU A 63 8.02 12.48 -3.58
C LEU A 63 9.53 12.53 -3.89
N GLU A 64 10.27 13.43 -3.26
CA GLU A 64 11.72 13.54 -3.39
C GLU A 64 12.42 12.26 -2.93
N LEU A 65 12.00 11.69 -1.80
CA LEU A 65 12.53 10.41 -1.32
C LEU A 65 12.26 9.28 -2.32
N VAL A 66 11.08 9.24 -2.94
CA VAL A 66 10.77 8.26 -3.98
C VAL A 66 11.66 8.47 -5.21
N LYS A 67 11.76 9.69 -5.73
CA LYS A 67 12.60 10.04 -6.88
C LYS A 67 14.09 9.76 -6.63
N SER A 68 14.54 9.85 -5.38
CA SER A 68 15.92 9.51 -5.01
C SER A 68 16.26 8.01 -5.10
N LYS A 69 15.25 7.14 -5.17
CA LYS A 69 15.41 5.66 -5.16
C LYS A 69 14.85 4.99 -6.40
N TYR A 70 13.92 5.65 -7.09
CA TYR A 70 13.21 5.12 -8.25
C TYR A 70 13.26 6.12 -9.39
N GLU A 71 13.39 5.60 -10.61
CA GLU A 71 13.19 6.39 -11.82
C GLU A 71 11.68 6.67 -11.95
N LEU A 72 11.24 7.81 -11.42
CA LEU A 72 9.84 8.22 -11.41
C LEU A 72 9.68 9.49 -12.24
N GLU A 73 8.88 9.40 -13.30
CA GLU A 73 8.46 10.56 -14.08
C GLU A 73 7.34 11.33 -13.38
N ASP A 74 7.28 12.64 -13.59
CA ASP A 74 6.32 13.54 -12.93
C ASP A 74 4.86 13.14 -13.21
N CYS A 75 4.57 12.53 -14.37
CA CYS A 75 3.24 12.05 -14.73
C CYS A 75 2.71 10.95 -13.79
N HIS A 76 3.60 10.29 -13.03
CA HIS A 76 3.27 9.20 -12.11
C HIS A 76 3.15 9.66 -10.65
N GLU A 77 3.45 10.92 -10.31
CA GLU A 77 3.40 11.42 -8.93
C GLU A 77 2.02 11.31 -8.30
N ASN A 78 0.96 11.58 -9.07
CA ASN A 78 -0.42 11.46 -8.60
C ASN A 78 -0.73 10.05 -8.09
N TYR A 79 -0.17 9.01 -8.73
CA TYR A 79 -0.29 7.64 -8.24
C TYR A 79 0.40 7.48 -6.88
N VAL A 80 1.60 8.03 -6.74
CA VAL A 80 2.39 7.97 -5.49
C VAL A 80 1.62 8.63 -4.35
N VAL A 81 1.11 9.85 -4.55
CA VAL A 81 0.33 10.59 -3.54
C VAL A 81 -0.94 9.82 -3.16
N ALA A 82 -1.67 9.28 -4.14
CA ALA A 82 -2.88 8.47 -3.87
C ALA A 82 -2.55 7.20 -3.09
N SER A 83 -1.45 6.52 -3.44
CA SER A 83 -0.98 5.30 -2.77
C SER A 83 -0.54 5.58 -1.33
N LEU A 84 0.22 6.66 -1.09
CA LEU A 84 0.61 7.13 0.25
C LEU A 84 -0.63 7.46 1.09
N SER A 85 -1.58 8.23 0.54
CA SER A 85 -2.83 8.58 1.21
C SER A 85 -3.59 7.35 1.70
N LYS A 86 -3.72 6.34 0.82
CA LYS A 86 -4.40 5.09 1.15
C LYS A 86 -3.65 4.33 2.23
N LYS A 87 -2.34 4.11 2.06
CA LYS A 87 -1.52 3.35 3.00
C LYS A 87 -1.47 4.00 4.38
N TRP A 88 -1.44 5.33 4.45
CA TRP A 88 -1.47 6.08 5.70
C TRP A 88 -2.82 5.94 6.41
N LYS A 89 -3.95 6.00 5.68
CA LYS A 89 -5.29 5.72 6.25
C LYS A 89 -5.40 4.28 6.75
N ASP A 90 -4.94 3.31 5.95
CA ASP A 90 -4.94 1.89 6.30
C ASP A 90 -4.04 1.64 7.54
N TYR A 91 -2.92 2.36 7.67
CA TYR A 91 -2.06 2.31 8.86
C TYR A 91 -2.76 2.83 10.11
N LYS A 92 -3.41 3.99 10.04
CA LYS A 92 -4.19 4.52 11.17
C LYS A 92 -5.35 3.60 11.57
N GLU A 93 -6.02 2.98 10.60
CA GLU A 93 -7.05 1.97 10.86
C GLU A 93 -6.47 0.77 11.62
N ARG A 94 -5.32 0.26 11.17
CA ARG A 94 -4.61 -0.83 11.85
C ARG A 94 -4.21 -0.46 13.28
N LEU A 95 -3.64 0.72 13.48
CA LEU A 95 -3.30 1.22 14.81
C LEU A 95 -4.52 1.30 15.72
N LYS A 96 -5.64 1.82 15.21
CA LYS A 96 -6.90 1.86 15.95
C LYS A 96 -7.36 0.45 16.32
N LYS A 97 -7.32 -0.49 15.38
CA LYS A 97 -7.77 -1.86 15.63
C LYS A 97 -6.93 -2.58 16.70
N GLU A 98 -5.61 -2.36 16.69
CA GLU A 98 -4.68 -3.11 17.53
C GLU A 98 -4.45 -2.46 18.90
N TYR A 99 -4.50 -1.14 18.99
CA TYR A 99 -4.02 -0.40 20.18
C TYR A 99 -5.03 0.59 20.75
N PHE A 100 -6.15 0.86 20.08
CA PHE A 100 -7.17 1.74 20.64
C PHE A 100 -8.10 0.97 21.58
N ASN A 101 -8.12 1.38 22.84
CA ASN A 101 -9.08 0.97 23.85
C ASN A 101 -9.95 2.16 24.27
N SER A 102 -11.27 2.04 24.10
CA SER A 102 -12.24 3.08 24.46
C SER A 102 -12.22 3.42 25.94
N ASP A 103 -12.11 2.39 26.78
CA ASP A 103 -12.34 2.45 28.23
C ASP A 103 -11.03 2.36 29.02
N GLY A 104 -9.92 2.09 28.33
CA GLY A 104 -8.61 1.88 28.92
C GLY A 104 -7.56 2.91 28.52
N ASP A 105 -6.36 2.64 28.99
CA ASP A 105 -5.17 3.34 28.53
C ASP A 105 -4.80 2.92 27.10
N ASN A 106 -4.20 3.84 26.37
CA ASN A 106 -3.83 3.67 24.95
C ASN A 106 -2.33 3.92 24.83
N PRO A 107 -1.47 2.96 25.21
CA PRO A 107 -0.02 3.15 25.17
C PRO A 107 0.45 3.36 23.73
N CYS A 108 1.47 4.20 23.54
CA CYS A 108 2.05 4.40 22.21
C CYS A 108 2.68 3.09 21.72
N PRO A 109 2.27 2.56 20.56
CA PRO A 109 2.60 1.19 20.20
C PRO A 109 3.96 1.00 19.51
N HIS A 110 4.59 2.06 19.01
CA HIS A 110 5.77 1.93 18.14
C HIS A 110 6.76 3.10 18.26
N GLN A 111 8.06 2.80 18.16
CA GLN A 111 9.15 3.78 18.09
C GLN A 111 9.13 4.72 16.87
N PHE A 112 8.32 4.42 15.84
CA PHE A 112 8.23 5.26 14.62
C PHE A 112 7.00 6.19 14.66
N ILE A 113 6.29 6.16 15.79
CA ILE A 113 5.20 7.07 16.08
C ILE A 113 5.70 8.04 17.13
N VAL A 114 5.63 9.33 16.81
CA VAL A 114 5.87 10.39 17.78
C VAL A 114 4.78 10.33 18.85
N GLU A 115 5.17 10.22 20.12
CA GLU A 115 4.25 9.98 21.23
C GLU A 115 3.15 11.05 21.35
N GLU A 116 3.51 12.31 21.07
CA GLU A 116 2.55 13.42 21.06
C GLU A 116 1.49 13.25 19.96
N GLN A 117 1.91 12.86 18.75
CA GLN A 117 0.98 12.59 17.65
C GLN A 117 0.02 11.44 18.01
N TRP A 118 0.52 10.41 18.68
CA TRP A 118 -0.33 9.31 19.15
C TRP A 118 -1.39 9.79 20.15
N LYS A 119 -1.00 10.60 21.14
CA LYS A 119 -1.92 11.17 22.14
C LYS A 119 -3.02 11.99 21.46
N ASN A 120 -2.65 12.87 20.52
CA ASN A 120 -3.58 13.68 19.75
C ASN A 120 -4.56 12.81 18.94
N LEU A 121 -4.06 11.76 18.29
CA LEU A 121 -4.87 10.83 17.51
C LEU A 121 -5.87 10.05 18.37
N VAL A 122 -5.44 9.53 19.53
CA VAL A 122 -6.32 8.83 20.47
C VAL A 122 -7.41 9.76 21.00
N GLN A 123 -7.06 10.99 21.38
CA GLN A 123 -8.04 11.99 21.82
C GLN A 123 -9.07 12.28 20.74
N HIS A 124 -8.62 12.43 19.48
CA HIS A 124 -9.53 12.59 18.35
C HIS A 124 -10.49 11.40 18.20
N TRP A 125 -10.00 10.16 18.29
CA TRP A 125 -10.88 8.98 18.21
C TRP A 125 -11.89 8.87 19.35
N LYS A 126 -11.59 9.42 20.53
CA LYS A 126 -12.52 9.49 21.66
C LYS A 126 -13.58 10.58 21.50
N SER A 127 -13.36 11.57 20.63
CA SER A 127 -14.31 12.66 20.37
C SER A 127 -15.63 12.18 19.77
N ASP A 128 -16.73 12.88 20.09
CA ASP A 128 -18.06 12.53 19.59
C ASP A 128 -18.17 12.70 18.07
N THR A 129 -17.44 13.66 17.51
CA THR A 129 -17.38 13.85 16.05
C THR A 129 -16.77 12.63 15.36
N ALA A 130 -15.65 12.12 15.86
CA ALA A 130 -15.01 10.93 15.28
C ALA A 130 -15.87 9.68 15.47
N LYS A 131 -16.53 9.52 16.63
CA LYS A 131 -17.47 8.42 16.87
C LYS A 131 -18.65 8.45 15.89
N ARG A 132 -19.26 9.62 15.69
CA ARG A 132 -20.35 9.81 14.71
C ARG A 132 -19.93 9.42 13.30
N ILE A 133 -18.78 9.92 12.84
CA ILE A 133 -18.25 9.61 11.51
C ILE A 133 -17.96 8.10 11.38
N SER A 134 -17.40 7.50 12.44
CA SER A 134 -17.11 6.06 12.47
C SER A 134 -18.37 5.21 12.32
N GLU A 135 -19.48 5.58 12.96
CA GLU A 135 -20.75 4.85 12.86
C GLU A 135 -21.34 4.96 11.45
N ILE A 136 -21.31 6.14 10.84
CA ILE A 136 -21.73 6.35 9.44
C ILE A 136 -20.88 5.49 8.50
N ASN A 137 -19.55 5.48 8.67
CA ASN A 137 -18.63 4.71 7.84
C ASN A 137 -18.84 3.20 8.01
N LYS A 138 -19.12 2.73 9.22
CA LYS A 138 -19.47 1.33 9.50
C LYS A 138 -20.76 0.92 8.76
N GLY A 139 -21.79 1.78 8.82
CA GLY A 139 -23.03 1.58 8.06
C GLY A 139 -22.81 1.56 6.55
N ASN A 140 -21.93 2.41 6.02
CA ASN A 140 -21.56 2.40 4.60
C ASN A 140 -20.78 1.15 4.21
N ARG A 141 -19.82 0.72 5.04
CA ARG A 141 -19.03 -0.49 4.81
C ARG A 141 -19.89 -1.74 4.80
N ALA A 142 -20.92 -1.81 5.66
CA ALA A 142 -21.87 -2.93 5.68
C ALA A 142 -22.68 -3.09 4.37
N LYS A 143 -22.79 -2.03 3.57
CA LYS A 143 -23.47 -2.06 2.25
C LYS A 143 -22.56 -2.55 1.13
N GLN A 144 -21.26 -2.71 1.37
CA GLN A 144 -20.31 -3.16 0.36
C GLN A 144 -20.44 -4.67 0.14
N GLN A 145 -20.91 -5.07 -1.05
CA GLN A 145 -21.19 -6.48 -1.37
C GLN A 145 -19.99 -7.22 -1.97
N MET A 146 -19.14 -6.52 -2.74
CA MET A 146 -17.98 -7.12 -3.39
C MET A 146 -16.69 -6.58 -2.75
N VAL A 147 -15.94 -7.49 -2.13
CA VAL A 147 -14.58 -7.23 -1.64
C VAL A 147 -13.61 -7.99 -2.55
N SER A 148 -12.58 -7.31 -3.04
CA SER A 148 -11.57 -7.95 -3.89
C SER A 148 -10.66 -8.87 -3.07
N THR A 149 -10.49 -10.12 -3.51
CA THR A 149 -9.65 -11.15 -2.87
C THR A 149 -8.39 -11.45 -3.69
N THR A 150 -7.67 -10.40 -4.12
CA THR A 150 -6.50 -10.52 -5.01
C THR A 150 -5.19 -10.82 -4.25
N GLY A 151 -5.25 -11.03 -2.93
CA GLY A 151 -4.05 -11.31 -2.12
C GLY A 151 -3.03 -10.15 -2.17
N PRO A 152 -1.73 -10.41 -1.92
CA PRO A 152 -0.72 -9.37 -1.79
C PRO A 152 -0.27 -8.75 -3.12
N LYS A 153 -0.57 -9.37 -4.27
CA LYS A 153 -0.27 -8.79 -5.59
C LYS A 153 -1.37 -7.84 -6.00
N SER A 154 -1.00 -6.69 -6.57
CA SER A 154 -1.98 -5.78 -7.15
C SER A 154 -2.67 -6.44 -8.35
N ILE A 155 -3.88 -5.96 -8.68
CA ILE A 155 -4.60 -6.42 -9.88
C ILE A 155 -3.76 -6.16 -11.15
N ALA A 156 -3.05 -5.03 -11.21
CA ALA A 156 -2.17 -4.69 -12.34
C ALA A 156 -1.07 -5.74 -12.54
N ILE A 157 -0.36 -6.12 -11.46
CA ILE A 157 0.67 -7.17 -11.52
C ILE A 157 0.06 -8.50 -12.00
N ARG A 158 -1.13 -8.86 -11.51
CA ARG A 158 -1.78 -10.09 -11.98
C ARG A 158 -2.18 -10.02 -13.45
N GLN A 159 -2.71 -8.89 -13.91
CA GLN A 159 -3.06 -8.69 -15.32
C GLN A 159 -1.81 -8.82 -16.21
N GLN A 160 -0.70 -8.23 -15.80
CA GLN A 160 0.59 -8.37 -16.49
C GLN A 160 1.05 -9.84 -16.56
N GLU A 161 0.98 -10.57 -15.44
CA GLU A 161 1.32 -12.00 -15.40
C GLU A 161 0.47 -12.84 -16.37
N TYR A 162 -0.83 -12.52 -16.52
CA TYR A 162 -1.70 -13.20 -17.49
C TYR A 162 -1.30 -12.89 -18.94
N VAL A 163 -0.99 -11.62 -19.26
CA VAL A 163 -0.54 -11.22 -20.60
C VAL A 163 0.77 -11.93 -20.98
N GLU A 164 1.73 -12.02 -20.06
CA GLU A 164 2.99 -12.75 -20.28
C GLU A 164 2.75 -14.23 -20.54
N ILE A 165 1.82 -14.86 -19.80
CA ILE A 165 1.43 -16.26 -20.02
C ILE A 165 0.81 -16.46 -21.41
N ASP A 166 -0.12 -15.58 -21.81
CA ASP A 166 -0.80 -15.67 -23.11
C ASP A 166 0.20 -15.53 -24.28
N GLN A 167 1.18 -14.64 -24.16
CA GLN A 167 2.26 -14.48 -25.13
C GLN A 167 3.15 -15.74 -25.21
N ILE A 168 3.49 -16.35 -24.07
CA ILE A 168 4.27 -17.59 -24.03
C ILE A 168 3.51 -18.73 -24.72
N ILE A 169 2.20 -18.85 -24.46
CA ILE A 169 1.33 -19.87 -25.06
C ILE A 169 1.23 -19.67 -26.57
N ALA A 170 1.09 -18.44 -27.05
CA ALA A 170 1.03 -18.12 -28.47
C ALA A 170 2.34 -18.43 -29.22
N GLY A 171 3.47 -18.48 -28.52
CA GLY A 171 4.81 -18.70 -29.08
C GLY A 171 5.37 -20.13 -29.05
N HIS A 172 4.69 -21.11 -28.45
CA HIS A 172 5.21 -22.49 -28.26
C HIS A 172 4.26 -23.60 -28.76
N SER A 173 4.83 -24.72 -29.22
CA SER A 173 4.10 -25.94 -29.60
C SER A 173 3.36 -26.56 -28.41
N THR A 174 2.23 -27.19 -28.67
CA THR A 174 1.19 -27.57 -27.69
C THR A 174 1.65 -28.48 -26.55
N ASP A 175 2.72 -29.28 -26.73
CA ASP A 175 3.21 -30.24 -25.71
C ASP A 175 3.94 -29.59 -24.51
N ASP A 176 4.63 -28.46 -24.71
CA ASP A 176 5.34 -27.77 -23.61
C ASP A 176 4.40 -26.89 -22.77
N THR A 177 3.26 -26.50 -23.35
CA THR A 177 2.29 -25.60 -22.73
C THR A 177 1.57 -26.23 -21.54
N GLU A 178 1.26 -27.54 -21.59
CA GLU A 178 0.56 -28.22 -20.49
C GLU A 178 1.41 -28.31 -19.23
N ASN A 179 2.71 -28.55 -19.36
CA ASN A 179 3.61 -28.68 -18.22
C ASN A 179 3.82 -27.32 -17.53
N ILE A 180 3.92 -26.24 -18.31
CA ILE A 180 4.06 -24.86 -17.82
C ILE A 180 2.76 -24.39 -17.15
N VAL A 181 1.61 -24.57 -17.81
CA VAL A 181 0.29 -24.22 -17.25
C VAL A 181 0.01 -25.02 -15.97
N SER A 182 0.42 -26.29 -15.90
CA SER A 182 0.28 -27.11 -14.70
C SER A 182 1.14 -26.60 -13.53
N ASN A 183 2.35 -26.10 -13.79
CA ASN A 183 3.22 -25.53 -12.76
C ASN A 183 2.74 -24.16 -12.25
N VAL A 184 2.18 -23.32 -13.13
CA VAL A 184 1.56 -22.05 -12.75
C VAL A 184 0.26 -22.27 -11.97
N LYS A 185 -0.60 -23.18 -12.43
CA LYS A 185 -1.80 -23.59 -11.67
C LYS A 185 -1.44 -24.23 -10.33
N ARG A 186 -0.39 -25.05 -10.23
CA ARG A 186 0.11 -25.60 -8.95
C ARG A 186 0.64 -24.52 -8.01
N ARG A 187 1.32 -23.47 -8.51
CA ARG A 187 1.74 -22.31 -7.70
C ARG A 187 0.55 -21.49 -7.19
N SER A 188 -0.52 -21.38 -7.99
CA SER A 188 -1.76 -20.70 -7.61
C SER A 188 -2.61 -21.54 -6.64
N SER A 189 -2.74 -22.86 -6.88
CA SER A 189 -3.54 -23.78 -6.06
C SER A 189 -2.89 -24.18 -4.73
N ARG A 190 -1.55 -24.23 -4.62
CA ARG A 190 -0.88 -24.42 -3.31
C ARG A 190 -1.19 -23.30 -2.30
N MET A 191 -1.68 -22.15 -2.76
CA MET A 191 -2.14 -21.05 -1.92
C MET A 191 -3.59 -21.21 -1.47
N LEU A 192 -4.41 -21.99 -2.19
CA LEU A 192 -5.81 -22.29 -1.85
C LEU A 192 -5.97 -23.48 -0.89
N ILE A 193 -4.93 -24.30 -0.69
CA ILE A 193 -4.97 -25.51 0.16
C ILE A 193 -4.47 -25.24 1.60
N LYS A 194 -4.07 -24.00 1.94
CA LYS A 194 -3.74 -23.58 3.32
C LYS A 194 -4.87 -22.80 3.99
N LEU A 195 -6.12 -23.22 3.77
CA LEU A 195 -7.28 -22.87 4.57
C LEU A 195 -7.73 -24.10 5.35
#